data_AF-A0A7W1CUL7-F1
#
_entry.id   AF-A0A7W1CUL7-F1
#
_cell.length_a   1.000
_cell.length_b   1.000
_cell.length_c   1.000
_cell.angle_alpha   90.00
_cell.angle_beta   90.00
_cell.angle_gamma   90.00
#
_symmetry.space_group_name_H-M   'P 1'
#
loop_
_entity.id
_entity.type
_entity.pdbx_description
1 polymer ?
#
loop_
_entity_poly.entity_id
_entity_poly.type
_entity_poly.pdbx_seq_one_letter_code
_entity_poly.pdbx_strand_id
1 'polypeptide(L)'
;MTLDRAGNLYGTAVTGGSGSCESGCGVTYKLIKSGESWTQRIIHAFTGGADGAGPGARVAVDKRGVYGMTPIGGANGLGTIYLLRPRSSGGYALRVIHTFTGGSDGSSGSAGKLVLRADAFSERPLPAGCTGAGLSFN
;
A
#
# COMPACT_ATOMS: atom_id res chain seq x y z
N MET A 1 1.73 -2.02 -11.15
CA MET A 1 0.46 -1.25 -11.23
C MET A 1 -0.75 -2.18 -11.13
N THR A 2 -1.91 -1.67 -10.72
CA THR A 2 -3.14 -2.46 -10.50
C THR A 2 -4.35 -1.66 -10.98
N LEU A 3 -5.31 -2.32 -11.65
CA LEU A 3 -6.52 -1.71 -12.20
C LEU A 3 -7.70 -1.94 -11.24
N ASP A 4 -8.51 -0.91 -10.98
CA ASP A 4 -9.80 -1.06 -10.28
C ASP A 4 -10.98 -1.30 -11.25
N ARG A 5 -12.15 -1.63 -10.68
CA ARG A 5 -13.38 -1.88 -11.47
C ARG A 5 -13.90 -0.64 -12.22
N ALA A 6 -13.51 0.55 -11.80
CA ALA A 6 -13.85 1.80 -12.45
C ALA A 6 -12.84 2.18 -13.56
N GLY A 7 -11.84 1.33 -13.83
CA GLY A 7 -10.84 1.55 -14.87
C GLY A 7 -9.69 2.48 -14.46
N ASN A 8 -9.56 2.82 -13.18
CA ASN A 8 -8.40 3.59 -12.71
C ASN A 8 -7.21 2.67 -12.46
N LEU A 9 -6.01 3.15 -12.77
CA LEU A 9 -4.77 2.45 -12.48
C LEU A 9 -4.11 3.02 -11.22
N TYR A 10 -3.52 2.17 -10.41
CA TYR A 10 -2.78 2.54 -9.21
C TYR A 10 -1.36 2.00 -9.32
N GLY A 11 -0.39 2.79 -8.91
CA GLY A 11 1.02 2.45 -8.99
C GLY A 11 1.83 3.16 -7.93
N THR A 12 3.11 2.81 -7.88
CA THR A 12 4.08 3.42 -7.00
C THR A 12 5.28 3.88 -7.81
N ALA A 13 5.97 4.89 -7.31
CA ALA A 13 7.29 5.28 -7.77
C ALA A 13 8.23 5.22 -6.57
N VAL A 14 9.36 4.53 -6.72
CA VAL A 14 10.29 4.23 -5.63
C VAL A 14 10.92 5.50 -5.07
N THR A 15 11.23 6.47 -5.93
CA THR A 15 11.78 7.78 -5.57
C THR A 15 10.88 8.91 -6.06
N GLY A 16 11.19 10.15 -5.68
CA GLY A 16 10.38 11.34 -5.94
C GLY A 16 9.44 11.66 -4.78
N GLY A 17 8.54 12.64 -5.00
CA GLY A 17 7.66 13.13 -3.96
C GLY A 17 8.38 14.02 -2.94
N SER A 18 8.16 13.75 -1.67
CA SER A 18 8.68 14.51 -0.53
C SER A 18 9.50 13.61 0.40
N GLY A 19 9.89 14.14 1.57
CA GLY A 19 10.55 13.38 2.63
C GLY A 19 12.05 13.60 2.71
N SER A 20 12.70 12.89 3.63
CA SER A 20 14.13 13.04 3.94
C SER A 20 15.05 12.12 3.13
N CYS A 21 14.51 11.33 2.21
CA CYS A 21 15.28 10.42 1.36
C CYS A 21 15.97 11.17 0.21
N GLU A 22 17.11 10.66 -0.22
CA GLU A 22 17.79 11.17 -1.42
C GLU A 22 16.86 11.05 -2.64
N SER A 23 16.64 12.17 -3.34
CA SER A 23 15.67 12.27 -4.45
C SER A 23 14.20 12.02 -4.08
N GLY A 24 13.83 12.04 -2.80
CA GLY A 24 12.46 11.84 -2.29
C GLY A 24 12.11 10.38 -2.00
N CYS A 25 11.23 10.17 -1.01
CA CYS A 25 10.94 8.84 -0.44
C CYS A 25 9.95 7.99 -1.25
N GLY A 26 9.56 8.48 -2.42
CA GLY A 26 8.63 7.83 -3.32
C GLY A 26 7.17 8.20 -3.07
N VAL A 27 6.32 7.74 -3.98
CA VAL A 27 4.89 8.07 -3.99
C VAL A 27 4.04 6.86 -4.36
N THR A 28 2.80 6.84 -3.88
CA THR A 28 1.72 6.08 -4.50
C THR A 28 0.87 7.04 -5.34
N TYR A 29 0.56 6.65 -6.57
CA TYR A 29 -0.23 7.44 -7.49
C TYR A 29 -1.44 6.67 -8.05
N LYS A 30 -2.42 7.44 -8.51
CA LYS A 30 -3.61 6.99 -9.24
C LYS A 30 -3.60 7.65 -10.61
N LEU A 31 -3.80 6.87 -11.68
CA LEU A 31 -4.11 7.37 -13.01
C LEU A 31 -5.60 7.21 -13.25
N ILE A 32 -6.24 8.32 -13.61
CA ILE A 32 -7.66 8.36 -13.97
C ILE A 32 -7.75 8.45 -15.49
N LYS A 33 -8.51 7.53 -16.09
CA LYS A 33 -8.74 7.54 -17.54
C LYS A 33 -9.88 8.51 -17.88
N SER A 34 -9.65 9.39 -18.85
CA SER A 34 -10.68 10.26 -19.43
C SER A 34 -10.55 10.21 -20.96
N GLY A 35 -11.44 9.45 -21.61
CA GLY A 35 -11.30 9.12 -23.04
C GLY A 35 -10.01 8.33 -23.31
N GLU A 36 -9.16 8.85 -24.19
CA GLU A 36 -7.84 8.27 -24.50
C GLU A 36 -6.71 8.81 -23.61
N SER A 37 -6.99 9.83 -22.79
CA SER A 37 -5.99 10.47 -21.92
C SER A 37 -6.00 9.90 -20.51
N TRP A 38 -4.85 10.01 -19.84
CA TRP A 38 -4.66 9.64 -18.45
C TRP A 38 -4.20 10.85 -17.64
N THR A 39 -4.84 11.09 -16.51
CA THR A 39 -4.40 12.12 -15.56
C THR A 39 -3.81 11.45 -14.33
N GLN A 40 -2.54 11.76 -14.02
CA GLN A 40 -1.89 11.29 -12.80
C GLN A 40 -2.29 12.16 -11.60
N ARG A 41 -2.55 11.49 -10.48
CA ARG A 41 -2.68 12.11 -9.16
C ARG A 41 -1.82 11.38 -8.15
N ILE A 42 -0.99 12.11 -7.42
CA ILE A 42 -0.32 11.56 -6.24
C ILE A 42 -1.40 11.39 -5.16
N ILE A 43 -1.53 10.17 -4.65
CA ILE A 43 -2.48 9.85 -3.58
C ILE A 43 -1.80 9.73 -2.22
N HIS A 44 -0.48 9.50 -2.21
CA HIS A 44 0.35 9.63 -1.02
C HIS A 44 1.81 9.85 -1.41
N ALA A 45 2.48 10.78 -0.73
CA ALA A 45 3.93 10.96 -0.79
C ALA A 45 4.51 10.55 0.56
N PHE A 46 5.49 9.65 0.53
CA PHE A 46 6.10 9.11 1.73
C PHE A 46 7.08 10.11 2.33
N THR A 47 7.30 10.03 3.64
CA THR A 47 8.27 10.88 4.34
C THR A 47 9.60 10.19 4.62
N GLY A 48 9.63 8.86 4.57
CA GLY A 48 10.75 8.04 5.04
C GLY A 48 10.76 7.79 6.55
N GLY A 49 9.85 8.43 7.28
CA GLY A 49 9.62 8.21 8.71
C GLY A 49 8.66 7.07 8.96
N ALA A 50 7.70 7.29 9.86
CA ALA A 50 6.77 6.26 10.33
C ALA A 50 5.88 5.65 9.22
N ASP A 51 5.69 6.34 8.10
CA ASP A 51 4.94 5.87 6.94
C ASP A 51 5.76 4.97 5.99
N GLY A 52 7.08 5.01 6.08
CA GLY A 52 8.01 4.21 5.27
C GLY A 52 8.59 4.98 4.08
N ALA A 53 9.39 4.29 3.26
CA ALA A 53 10.04 4.82 2.06
C ALA A 53 10.27 3.74 0.99
N GLY A 54 10.42 4.18 -0.25
CA GLY A 54 10.78 3.32 -1.37
C GLY A 54 9.67 2.37 -1.83
N PRO A 55 8.40 2.80 -1.99
CA PRO A 55 7.32 1.92 -2.39
C PRO A 55 7.58 1.31 -3.78
N GLY A 56 8.07 0.07 -3.83
CA GLY A 56 8.46 -0.61 -5.09
C GLY A 56 7.52 -1.72 -5.53
N ALA A 57 6.74 -2.28 -4.62
CA ALA A 57 5.86 -3.41 -4.91
C ALA A 57 4.55 -2.98 -5.57
N ARG A 58 3.92 -3.94 -6.27
CA ARG A 58 2.57 -3.75 -6.82
C ARG A 58 1.58 -3.58 -5.66
N VAL A 59 0.77 -2.53 -5.72
CA VAL A 59 -0.34 -2.30 -4.78
C VAL A 59 -1.50 -3.24 -5.03
N ALA A 60 -2.27 -3.57 -4.01
CA ALA A 60 -3.57 -4.22 -4.15
C ALA A 60 -4.71 -3.21 -3.91
N VAL A 61 -5.86 -3.41 -4.55
CA VAL A 61 -6.98 -2.44 -4.49
C VAL A 61 -8.28 -3.18 -4.23
N ASP A 62 -9.07 -2.68 -3.28
CA ASP A 62 -10.44 -3.14 -3.00
C ASP A 62 -11.36 -1.96 -2.64
N LYS A 63 -12.56 -2.26 -2.10
CA LYS A 63 -13.53 -1.25 -1.65
C LYS A 63 -13.06 -0.39 -0.48
N ARG A 64 -12.10 -0.86 0.32
CA ARG A 64 -11.52 -0.15 1.48
C ARG A 64 -10.43 0.81 1.03
N GLY A 65 -9.69 0.49 -0.02
CA GLY A 65 -8.73 1.39 -0.63
C GLY A 65 -7.56 0.69 -1.30
N VAL A 66 -6.39 1.34 -1.25
CA VAL A 66 -5.15 0.88 -1.88
C VAL A 66 -4.20 0.39 -0.79
N TYR A 67 -3.81 -0.86 -0.88
CA TYR A 67 -2.86 -1.49 0.04
C TYR A 67 -1.50 -1.61 -0.64
N GLY A 68 -0.43 -1.36 0.11
CA GLY A 68 0.92 -1.53 -0.40
C GLY A 68 1.93 -1.71 0.73
N MET A 69 3.19 -1.76 0.33
CA MET A 69 4.31 -1.92 1.25
C MET A 69 5.45 -0.97 0.89
N THR A 70 6.19 -0.56 1.90
CA THR A 70 7.49 0.09 1.80
C THR A 70 8.56 -0.85 2.36
N PRO A 71 9.69 -1.07 1.66
CA PRO A 71 10.76 -1.96 2.12
C PRO A 71 11.66 -1.34 3.20
N ILE A 72 11.63 -0.02 3.37
CA ILE A 72 12.46 0.72 4.33
C ILE A 72 11.65 1.82 5.03
N GLY A 73 12.21 2.41 6.08
CA GLY A 73 11.51 3.36 6.96
C GLY A 73 10.59 2.66 7.94
N GLY A 74 9.57 3.34 8.46
CA GLY A 74 8.78 2.85 9.59
C GLY A 74 9.53 2.98 10.92
N ALA A 75 8.88 2.64 12.03
CA ALA A 75 9.44 2.84 13.38
C ALA A 75 10.80 2.17 13.61
N ASN A 76 11.07 1.06 12.93
CA ASN A 76 12.32 0.31 13.05
C ASN A 76 13.24 0.46 11.82
N GLY A 77 12.86 1.25 10.81
CA GLY A 77 13.61 1.35 9.55
C GLY A 77 13.46 0.15 8.60
N LEU A 78 12.66 -0.86 8.97
CA LEU A 78 12.53 -2.14 8.26
C LEU A 78 11.29 -2.23 7.35
N GLY A 79 10.59 -1.12 7.15
CA GLY A 79 9.46 -1.02 6.24
C GLY A 79 8.09 -1.08 6.93
N THR A 80 7.06 -0.78 6.14
CA THR A 80 5.66 -0.74 6.58
C THR A 80 4.73 -1.39 5.57
N ILE A 81 3.64 -1.95 6.06
CA ILE A 81 2.46 -2.23 5.25
C ILE A 81 1.45 -1.12 5.52
N TYR A 82 0.88 -0.56 4.45
CA TYR A 82 -0.03 0.57 4.54
C TYR A 82 -1.34 0.33 3.79
N LEU A 83 -2.36 1.10 4.18
CA LEU A 83 -3.63 1.26 3.49
C LEU A 83 -3.89 2.75 3.27
N LEU A 84 -4.14 3.13 2.01
CA LEU A 84 -4.64 4.45 1.62
C LEU A 84 -6.17 4.36 1.43
N ARG A 85 -6.91 4.92 2.38
CA ARG A 85 -8.38 4.95 2.35
C ARG A 85 -8.87 6.20 1.64
N PRO A 86 -9.72 6.10 0.61
CA PRO A 86 -10.40 7.26 0.04
C PRO A 86 -11.19 8.00 1.13
N ARG A 87 -11.14 9.33 1.14
CA ARG A 87 -11.99 10.16 2.00
C ARG A 87 -13.19 10.71 1.20
N SER A 88 -14.33 10.88 1.87
CA SER A 88 -15.51 11.53 1.27
C SER A 88 -15.24 12.97 0.83
N SER A 89 -14.37 13.67 1.55
CA SER A 89 -13.88 15.03 1.22
C SER A 89 -12.92 15.06 0.02
N GLY A 90 -12.63 13.90 -0.60
CA GLY A 90 -11.55 13.75 -1.57
C GLY A 90 -10.19 13.48 -0.92
N GLY A 91 -9.26 12.98 -1.73
CA GLY A 91 -7.94 12.56 -1.27
C GLY A 91 -7.95 11.20 -0.56
N TYR A 92 -6.83 10.87 0.08
CA TYR A 92 -6.60 9.59 0.73
C TYR A 92 -6.04 9.78 2.15
N ALA A 93 -6.47 8.92 3.07
CA ALA A 93 -5.94 8.82 4.42
C ALA A 93 -4.97 7.64 4.49
N LEU A 94 -3.71 7.88 4.84
CA LEU A 94 -2.77 6.83 5.20
C LEU A 94 -3.18 6.16 6.51
N ARG A 95 -3.11 4.84 6.55
CA ARG A 95 -3.01 4.05 7.77
C ARG A 95 -1.90 3.02 7.61
N VAL A 96 -0.86 3.11 8.44
CA VAL A 96 0.09 2.02 8.62
C VAL A 96 -0.64 0.90 9.36
N ILE A 97 -0.69 -0.28 8.73
CA ILE A 97 -1.35 -1.45 9.29
C ILE A 97 -0.36 -2.43 9.93
N HIS A 98 0.92 -2.34 9.55
CA HIS A 98 1.99 -3.11 10.15
C HIS A 98 3.34 -2.39 9.96
N THR A 99 4.21 -2.49 10.95
CA THR A 99 5.60 -2.05 10.90
C THR A 99 6.46 -3.25 11.25
N PHE A 100 7.37 -3.61 10.36
CA PHE A 100 8.22 -4.78 10.55
C PHE A 100 9.23 -4.54 11.68
N THR A 101 9.48 -5.58 12.48
CA THR A 101 10.41 -5.53 13.61
C THR A 101 11.74 -6.20 13.31
N GLY A 102 11.86 -6.96 12.22
CA GLY A 102 13.06 -7.69 11.85
C GLY A 102 13.19 -9.06 12.53
N GLY A 103 12.20 -9.43 13.34
CA GLY A 103 12.13 -10.73 14.01
C GLY A 103 11.27 -11.72 13.22
N SER A 104 10.37 -12.40 13.93
CA SER A 104 9.47 -13.41 13.34
C SER A 104 8.48 -12.85 12.32
N ASP A 105 8.27 -11.53 12.28
CA ASP A 105 7.40 -10.86 11.31
C ASP A 105 8.13 -10.45 10.02
N GLY A 106 9.45 -10.62 9.96
CA GLY A 106 10.28 -10.31 8.80
C GLY A 106 10.99 -8.95 8.87
N SER A 107 11.89 -8.69 7.92
CA SER A 107 12.69 -7.47 7.79
C SER A 107 12.60 -6.87 6.39
N SER A 108 13.25 -5.72 6.18
CA SER A 108 13.41 -5.02 4.89
C SER A 108 13.61 -6.01 3.73
N GLY A 109 12.58 -6.21 2.90
CA GLY A 109 12.69 -7.18 1.81
C GLY A 109 11.39 -7.68 1.18
N SER A 110 10.22 -7.45 1.75
CA SER A 110 8.98 -7.90 1.11
C SER A 110 8.54 -6.97 -0.02
N ALA A 111 9.23 -7.04 -1.16
CA ALA A 111 8.74 -6.52 -2.44
C ALA A 111 7.66 -7.44 -3.07
N GLY A 112 7.18 -8.42 -2.30
CA GLY A 112 6.21 -9.44 -2.72
C GLY A 112 4.85 -8.85 -3.08
N LYS A 113 4.08 -9.61 -3.86
CA LYS A 113 2.76 -9.18 -4.30
C LYS A 113 1.79 -9.33 -3.13
N LEU A 114 1.17 -8.22 -2.72
CA LEU A 114 0.02 -8.31 -1.83
C LEU A 114 -1.17 -8.86 -2.63
N VAL A 115 -1.76 -9.97 -2.17
CA VAL A 115 -2.97 -10.55 -2.77
C VAL A 115 -4.11 -10.42 -1.78
N LEU A 116 -5.14 -9.67 -2.17
CA LEU A 116 -6.41 -9.62 -1.46
C LEU A 116 -7.24 -10.81 -1.92
N ARG A 117 -7.60 -11.71 -1.01
CA ARG A 117 -8.61 -12.71 -1.32
C ARG A 117 -9.99 -12.17 -0.99
N ALA A 118 -10.96 -12.39 -1.89
CA ALA A 118 -12.33 -11.92 -1.73
C ALA A 118 -13.07 -12.58 -0.54
N ASP A 119 -12.62 -13.77 -0.12
CA ASP A 119 -13.11 -14.51 1.04
C ASP A 119 -12.49 -14.06 2.37
N ALA A 120 -11.36 -13.33 2.36
CA ALA A 120 -10.70 -12.85 3.58
C ALA A 120 -11.50 -11.78 4.34
N PHE A 121 -12.59 -11.28 3.77
CA PHE A 121 -13.53 -10.33 4.40
C PHE A 121 -14.99 -10.78 4.37
N SER A 122 -15.27 -12.06 4.13
CA SER A 122 -16.61 -12.61 4.41
C SER A 122 -16.66 -12.98 5.88
N GLU A 123 -17.62 -12.44 6.64
CA GLU A 123 -17.92 -12.85 8.01
C GLU A 123 -18.50 -14.28 8.10
N ARG A 124 -18.04 -15.20 7.23
CA ARG A 124 -18.28 -16.62 7.49
C ARG A 124 -17.45 -16.99 8.73
N PRO A 125 -18.06 -17.60 9.75
CA PRO A 125 -17.30 -18.13 10.88
C PRO A 125 -16.17 -18.99 10.34
N LEU A 126 -14.94 -18.59 10.64
CA LEU A 126 -13.78 -19.42 10.34
C LEU A 126 -13.93 -20.75 11.10
N PRO A 127 -13.50 -21.89 10.53
CA PRO A 127 -13.38 -23.14 11.28
C PRO A 127 -12.61 -22.87 12.58
N ALA A 128 -13.05 -23.47 13.68
CA ALA A 128 -12.43 -23.29 14.98
C ALA A 128 -10.91 -23.57 14.88
N GLY A 129 -10.09 -22.53 15.09
CA GLY A 129 -8.63 -22.61 15.03
C GLY A 129 -7.94 -21.58 14.11
N CYS A 130 -8.67 -20.87 13.24
CA CYS A 130 -8.07 -19.80 12.44
C CYS A 130 -8.39 -18.42 13.04
N THR A 131 -7.40 -17.75 13.63
CA THR A 131 -7.48 -16.34 14.02
C THR A 131 -6.77 -15.48 12.97
N GLY A 132 -7.52 -14.84 12.07
CA GLY A 132 -6.97 -13.78 11.23
C GLY A 132 -7.69 -13.58 9.91
N ALA A 133 -8.28 -12.39 9.73
CA ALA A 133 -8.55 -11.85 8.39
C ALA A 133 -7.19 -11.46 7.77
N GLY A 134 -6.52 -12.43 7.15
CA GLY A 134 -5.14 -12.29 6.71
C GLY A 134 -5.02 -11.62 5.34
N LEU A 135 -4.15 -10.61 5.26
CA LEU A 135 -3.48 -10.27 4.00
C LEU A 135 -2.51 -11.42 3.68
N SER A 136 -2.59 -11.99 2.48
CA SER A 136 -1.67 -13.05 2.05
C SER A 136 -0.54 -12.42 1.24
N PHE A 137 0.70 -12.73 1.62
CA PHE A 137 1.91 -12.46 0.85
C PHE A 137 2.24 -13.74 0.05
N ASN A 138 2.46 -13.60 -1.26
CA ASN A 138 2.94 -14.67 -2.13
C ASN A 138 4.08 -14.11 -3.01
#